data_AF-A0A415YI55-F1
#
_entry.id   AF-A0A415YI55-F1
#
_cell.length_a   1.000
_cell.length_b   1.000
_cell.length_c   1.000
_cell.angle_alpha   90.00
_cell.angle_beta   90.00
_cell.angle_gamma   90.00
#
_symmetry.space_group_name_H-M   'P 1'
#
loop_
_entity.id
_entity.type
_entity.pdbx_description
1 polymer ?
#
loop_
_entity_poly.entity_id
_entity_poly.type
_entity_poly.pdbx_seq_one_letter_code
_entity_poly.pdbx_strand_id
1 'polypeptide(L)'
;MVQLKQIESATEEEKQTAKDWQQVEEIIRGNPYREAVKQEMYKMSRDEKERYLYLREEMAVSDEVSRMRTAIKEGIKEGEKRGIKLTKKVFQLSQKGCTIAQIAEKCNIEESEVKEILE
;
A
#
# COMPACT_ATOMS: atom_id res chain seq x y z
N MET A 1 -10.38 37.61 21.12
CA MET A 1 -11.41 38.33 20.32
C MET A 1 -11.28 38.12 18.81
N VAL A 2 -10.07 37.99 18.24
CA VAL A 2 -9.89 37.82 16.77
C VAL A 2 -10.44 36.49 16.24
N GLN A 3 -10.23 35.38 16.95
CA GLN A 3 -10.73 34.05 16.53
C GLN A 3 -12.26 33.94 16.56
N LEU A 4 -12.95 34.58 17.53
CA LEU A 4 -14.41 34.58 17.61
C LEU A 4 -15.06 35.28 16.41
N LYS A 5 -14.51 36.44 15.99
CA LYS A 5 -15.00 37.17 14.81
C LYS A 5 -14.80 36.40 13.49
N GLN A 6 -13.72 35.61 13.38
CA GLN A 6 -13.46 34.78 12.19
C GLN A 6 -14.43 33.59 12.11
N ILE A 7 -14.81 33.01 13.25
CA ILE A 7 -15.81 31.93 13.31
C ILE A 7 -17.20 32.49 12.98
N GLU A 8 -17.55 33.68 13.51
CA GLU A 8 -18.81 34.36 13.19
C GLU A 8 -18.90 34.74 11.71
N SER A 9 -17.82 35.23 11.09
CA SER A 9 -17.83 35.53 9.65
C SER A 9 -17.95 34.27 8.78
N ALA A 10 -17.24 33.20 9.13
CA ALA A 10 -17.34 31.93 8.40
C ALA A 10 -18.74 31.31 8.51
N THR A 11 -19.36 31.38 9.70
CA THR A 11 -20.72 30.87 9.91
C THR A 11 -21.81 31.72 9.22
N GLU A 12 -21.61 33.03 9.05
CA GLU A 12 -22.51 33.86 8.25
C GLU A 12 -22.34 33.64 6.75
N GLU A 13 -21.12 33.43 6.26
CA GLU A 13 -20.86 33.05 4.86
C GLU A 13 -21.47 31.69 4.51
N GLU A 14 -21.35 30.69 5.39
CA GLU A 14 -21.98 29.38 5.26
C GLU A 14 -23.53 29.47 5.26
N LYS A 15 -24.11 30.32 6.11
CA LYS A 15 -25.57 30.57 6.10
C LYS A 15 -26.03 31.25 4.83
N GLN A 16 -25.24 32.18 4.29
CA GLN A 16 -25.58 32.88 3.05
C GLN A 16 -25.51 31.94 1.84
N THR A 17 -24.45 31.15 1.73
CA THR A 17 -24.35 30.13 0.67
C THR A 17 -25.46 29.08 0.75
N ALA A 18 -25.86 28.65 1.95
CA ALA A 18 -26.99 27.73 2.13
C ALA A 18 -28.32 28.32 1.63
N LYS A 19 -28.56 29.63 1.84
CA LYS A 19 -29.75 30.34 1.32
C LYS A 19 -29.74 30.43 -0.21
N ASP A 20 -28.58 30.71 -0.80
CA ASP A 20 -28.43 30.80 -2.25
C ASP A 20 -28.69 29.44 -2.92
N TRP A 21 -28.25 28.34 -2.32
CA TRP A 21 -28.55 26.98 -2.81
C TRP A 21 -30.04 26.62 -2.73
N GLN A 22 -30.73 27.04 -1.66
CA GLN A 22 -32.18 26.84 -1.55
C GLN A 22 -32.95 27.59 -2.66
N GLN A 23 -32.55 28.82 -2.98
CA GLN A 23 -33.14 29.59 -4.08
C GLN A 23 -32.88 28.93 -5.44
N VAL A 24 -31.67 28.44 -5.68
CA VAL A 24 -31.33 27.70 -6.91
C VAL A 24 -32.19 26.44 -7.02
N GLU A 25 -32.39 25.71 -5.93
CA GLU A 25 -33.23 24.51 -5.91
C GLU A 25 -34.71 24.81 -6.16
N GLU A 26 -35.20 25.95 -5.69
CA GLU A 26 -36.56 26.43 -5.94
C GLU A 26 -36.76 26.90 -7.40
N ILE A 27 -35.73 27.51 -8.02
CA ILE A 27 -35.76 27.91 -9.44
C ILE A 27 -35.70 26.70 -10.38
N ILE A 28 -35.00 25.64 -9.96
CA ILE A 28 -34.98 24.38 -10.69
C ILE A 28 -36.35 23.70 -10.59
N ARG A 29 -37.02 23.84 -9.43
CA ARG A 29 -38.31 23.22 -9.12
C ARG A 29 -39.41 23.69 -10.08
N GLY A 30 -39.94 22.77 -10.89
CA GLY A 30 -41.05 23.00 -11.80
C GLY A 30 -40.65 23.17 -13.28
N ASN A 31 -39.37 23.04 -13.64
CA ASN A 31 -38.93 23.01 -15.03
C ASN A 31 -38.30 21.64 -15.38
N PRO A 32 -39.05 20.72 -16.01
CA PRO A 32 -38.64 19.33 -16.22
C PRO A 32 -37.24 19.15 -16.83
N TYR A 33 -36.81 20.07 -17.68
CA TYR A 33 -35.48 20.05 -18.28
C TYR A 33 -34.38 20.35 -17.24
N ARG A 34 -34.60 21.32 -16.35
CA ARG A 34 -33.65 21.66 -15.29
C ARG A 34 -33.57 20.58 -14.22
N GLU A 35 -34.68 19.95 -13.85
CA GLU A 35 -34.62 18.77 -12.96
C GLU A 35 -33.84 17.63 -13.58
N ALA A 36 -34.05 17.33 -14.86
CA ALA A 36 -33.32 16.28 -15.56
C ALA A 36 -31.80 16.54 -15.55
N VAL A 37 -31.38 17.78 -15.86
CA VAL A 37 -29.97 18.18 -15.80
C VAL A 37 -29.40 18.02 -14.38
N LYS A 38 -30.13 18.44 -13.33
CA LYS A 38 -29.69 18.26 -11.93
C LYS A 38 -29.50 16.79 -11.58
N GLN A 39 -30.42 15.92 -12.00
CA GLN A 39 -30.32 14.48 -11.77
C GLN A 39 -29.13 13.85 -12.50
N GLU A 40 -28.91 14.20 -13.77
CA GLU A 40 -27.74 13.74 -14.53
C GLU A 40 -26.43 14.23 -13.90
N MET A 41 -26.37 15.47 -13.41
CA MET A 41 -25.21 15.97 -12.67
C MET A 41 -24.93 15.19 -11.40
N TYR A 42 -25.96 14.79 -10.64
CA TYR A 42 -25.77 13.94 -9.46
C TYR A 42 -25.29 12.54 -9.82
N LYS A 43 -25.79 11.94 -10.91
CA LYS A 43 -25.31 10.64 -11.40
C LYS A 43 -23.84 10.72 -11.77
N MET A 44 -23.45 11.70 -12.59
CA MET A 44 -22.05 11.90 -12.98
C MET A 44 -21.14 12.12 -11.76
N SER A 45 -21.57 12.93 -10.79
CA SER A 45 -20.79 13.16 -9.56
C SER A 45 -20.65 11.90 -8.71
N ARG A 46 -21.70 11.07 -8.63
CA ARG A 46 -21.66 9.78 -7.93
C ARG A 46 -20.69 8.82 -8.62
N ASP A 47 -20.77 8.70 -9.94
CA ASP A 47 -19.89 7.84 -10.74
C ASP A 47 -18.42 8.28 -10.63
N GLU A 48 -18.16 9.60 -10.60
CA GLU A 48 -16.82 10.14 -10.40
C GLU A 48 -16.26 9.83 -9.00
N LYS A 49 -17.09 9.94 -7.96
CA LYS A 49 -16.72 9.54 -6.60
C LYS A 49 -16.43 8.05 -6.52
N GLU A 50 -17.26 7.22 -7.15
CA GLU A 50 -17.06 5.77 -7.21
C GLU A 50 -15.79 5.40 -7.96
N ARG A 51 -15.53 6.06 -9.10
CA ARG A 51 -14.27 5.93 -9.85
C ARG A 51 -13.05 6.29 -9.00
N TYR A 52 -13.12 7.37 -8.21
CA TYR A 52 -12.03 7.76 -7.32
C TYR A 52 -11.80 6.72 -6.22
N LEU A 53 -12.87 6.18 -5.63
CA LEU A 53 -12.78 5.12 -4.62
C LEU A 53 -12.13 3.85 -5.21
N TYR A 54 -12.58 3.40 -6.37
CA TYR A 54 -12.00 2.25 -7.06
C TYR A 54 -10.51 2.46 -7.37
N LEU A 55 -10.13 3.62 -7.91
CA LEU A 55 -8.72 3.92 -8.20
C LEU A 55 -7.86 3.89 -6.93
N ARG A 56 -8.39 4.42 -5.81
CA ARG A 56 -7.70 4.39 -4.52
C ARG A 56 -7.50 2.95 -4.01
N GLU A 57 -8.51 2.11 -4.15
CA GLU A 57 -8.44 0.69 -3.78
C GLU A 57 -7.42 -0.05 -4.65
N GLU A 58 -7.47 0.12 -5.96
CA GLU A 58 -6.50 -0.46 -6.91
C GLU A 58 -5.05 -0.02 -6.60
N MET A 59 -4.82 1.26 -6.30
CA MET A 59 -3.50 1.76 -5.90
C MET A 59 -3.03 1.13 -4.59
N ALA A 60 -3.91 1.02 -3.59
CA ALA A 60 -3.58 0.41 -2.31
C ALA A 60 -3.19 -1.08 -2.48
N VAL A 61 -3.94 -1.82 -3.30
CA VAL A 61 -3.63 -3.22 -3.64
C VAL A 61 -2.30 -3.32 -4.38
N SER A 62 -2.06 -2.47 -5.37
CA SER A 62 -0.81 -2.44 -6.13
C SER A 62 0.41 -2.15 -5.25
N ASP A 63 0.28 -1.21 -4.32
CA ASP A 63 1.34 -0.87 -3.35
C ASP A 63 1.65 -2.05 -2.42
N GLU A 64 0.63 -2.74 -1.92
CA GLU A 64 0.79 -3.93 -1.08
C GLU A 64 1.51 -5.04 -1.84
N VAL A 65 1.06 -5.36 -3.06
CA VAL A 65 1.71 -6.36 -3.93
C VAL A 65 3.18 -6.00 -4.18
N SER A 66 3.47 -4.72 -4.43
CA SER A 66 4.83 -4.24 -4.66
C SER A 66 5.72 -4.37 -3.44
N ARG A 67 5.19 -4.08 -2.24
CA ARG A 67 5.91 -4.29 -0.97
C ARG A 67 6.21 -5.76 -0.74
N MET A 68 5.23 -6.65 -0.92
CA MET A 68 5.43 -8.09 -0.74
C MET A 68 6.47 -8.65 -1.70
N ARG A 69 6.39 -8.27 -2.99
CA ARG A 69 7.40 -8.67 -3.99
C ARG A 69 8.81 -8.21 -3.61
N THR A 70 8.94 -7.00 -3.09
CA THR A 70 10.22 -6.45 -2.65
C THR A 70 10.76 -7.23 -1.45
N ALA A 71 9.94 -7.47 -0.42
CA ALA A 71 10.33 -8.25 0.74
C ALA A 71 10.76 -9.68 0.38
N ILE A 72 10.04 -10.34 -0.53
CA ILE A 72 10.41 -11.68 -1.03
C ILE A 72 11.76 -11.61 -1.74
N LYS A 73 11.94 -10.65 -2.66
CA LYS A 73 13.19 -10.50 -3.42
C LYS A 73 14.38 -10.23 -2.51
N GLU A 74 14.22 -9.40 -1.49
CA GLU A 74 15.27 -9.14 -0.50
C GLU A 74 15.55 -10.36 0.36
N GLY A 75 14.51 -11.09 0.78
CA GLY A 75 14.64 -12.35 1.52
C GLY A 75 15.43 -13.40 0.74
N ILE A 76 15.12 -13.59 -0.54
CA ILE A 76 15.86 -14.50 -1.43
C ILE A 76 17.32 -14.05 -1.54
N LYS A 77 17.57 -12.76 -1.82
CA LYS A 77 18.93 -12.22 -1.97
C LYS A 77 19.78 -12.38 -0.70
N GLU A 78 19.17 -12.20 0.47
CA GLU A 78 19.84 -12.41 1.75
C GLU A 78 20.08 -13.91 2.01
N GLY A 79 19.12 -14.77 1.66
CA GLY A 79 19.25 -16.22 1.70
C GLY A 79 20.41 -16.72 0.84
N GLU A 80 20.50 -16.29 -0.43
CA GLU A 80 21.60 -16.61 -1.33
C GLU A 80 22.95 -16.18 -0.78
N LYS A 81 23.05 -14.96 -0.23
CA LYS A 81 24.29 -14.47 0.39
C LYS A 81 24.71 -15.32 1.58
N ARG A 82 23.76 -15.74 2.43
CA ARG A 82 24.02 -16.61 3.57
C ARG A 82 24.45 -18.00 3.11
N GLY A 83 23.75 -18.57 2.13
CA GLY A 83 24.11 -19.84 1.50
C GLY A 83 25.54 -19.83 0.96
N ILE A 84 25.89 -18.83 0.14
CA ILE A 84 27.26 -18.70 -0.41
C ILE A 84 28.32 -18.62 0.71
N LYS A 85 28.06 -17.88 1.79
CA LYS A 85 28.99 -17.79 2.93
C LYS A 85 29.12 -19.13 3.65
N LEU A 86 28.02 -19.84 3.88
CA LEU A 86 28.01 -21.16 4.52
C LEU A 86 28.79 -22.17 3.68
N THR A 87 28.47 -22.28 2.39
CA THR A 87 29.17 -23.16 1.45
C THR A 87 30.68 -22.87 1.43
N LYS A 88 31.08 -21.59 1.34
CA LYS A 88 32.51 -21.22 1.42
C LYS A 88 33.17 -21.69 2.71
N LYS A 89 32.50 -21.54 3.86
CA LYS A 89 33.02 -21.98 5.16
C LYS A 89 33.14 -23.51 5.24
N VAL A 90 32.14 -24.24 4.74
CA VAL A 90 32.14 -25.71 4.66
C VAL A 90 33.29 -26.21 3.80
N PHE A 91 33.47 -25.67 2.59
CA PHE A 91 34.60 -26.03 1.72
C PHE A 91 35.96 -25.73 2.35
N GLN A 92 36.11 -24.57 3.03
CA GLN A 92 37.35 -24.24 3.73
C GLN A 92 37.67 -25.22 4.88
N LEU A 93 36.66 -25.70 5.60
CA LEU A 93 36.84 -26.68 6.68
C LEU A 93 37.13 -28.08 6.13
N SER A 94 36.49 -28.45 5.02
CA SER A 94 36.76 -29.69 4.30
C SER A 94 38.20 -29.75 3.78
N GLN A 95 38.70 -28.67 3.16
CA GLN A 95 40.10 -28.58 2.72
C GLN A 95 41.13 -28.64 3.87
N LYS A 96 40.74 -28.23 5.08
CA LYS A 96 41.56 -28.36 6.30
C LYS A 96 41.56 -29.78 6.89
N GLY A 97 40.85 -30.72 6.27
CA GLY A 97 40.73 -32.11 6.74
C GLY A 97 39.81 -32.30 7.94
N CYS A 98 38.90 -31.36 8.21
CA CYS A 98 37.89 -31.54 9.27
C CYS A 98 36.88 -32.63 8.88
N THR A 99 36.43 -33.41 9.86
CA THR A 99 35.39 -34.43 9.63
C THR A 99 34.01 -33.80 9.47
N ILE A 100 33.08 -34.52 8.82
CA ILE A 100 31.71 -34.05 8.56
C ILE A 100 31.02 -33.60 9.85
N ALA A 101 31.13 -34.39 10.94
CA ALA A 101 30.58 -34.07 12.25
C ALA A 101 31.13 -32.74 12.83
N GLN A 102 32.42 -32.50 12.69
CA GLN A 102 33.06 -31.25 13.16
C GLN A 102 32.64 -30.03 12.32
N ILE A 103 32.36 -30.23 11.03
CA ILE A 103 31.87 -29.17 10.16
C ILE A 103 30.42 -28.82 10.50
N ALA A 104 29.57 -29.84 10.71
CA ALA A 104 28.19 -29.69 11.16
C ALA A 104 28.11 -28.89 12.47
N GLU A 105 28.94 -29.23 13.46
CA GLU A 105 29.03 -28.51 14.73
C GLU A 105 29.49 -27.05 14.56
N LYS A 106 30.54 -26.80 13.75
CA LYS A 106 31.09 -25.44 13.53
C LYS A 106 30.22 -24.54 12.66
N CYS A 107 29.41 -25.12 11.78
CA CYS A 107 28.51 -24.42 10.88
C CYS A 107 27.07 -24.40 11.40
N ASN A 108 26.77 -25.13 12.49
CA ASN A 108 25.45 -25.28 13.09
C ASN A 108 24.38 -25.70 12.06
N ILE A 109 24.73 -26.72 11.28
CA ILE A 109 23.92 -27.33 10.22
C ILE A 109 23.92 -28.84 10.41
N GLU A 110 22.95 -29.54 9.82
CA GLU A 110 22.89 -31.00 9.95
C GLU A 110 24.00 -31.68 9.13
N GLU A 111 24.43 -32.87 9.56
CA GLU A 111 25.42 -33.65 8.80
C GLU A 111 24.92 -34.06 7.40
N SER A 112 23.60 -34.18 7.24
CA SER A 112 22.92 -34.37 5.95
C SER A 112 23.18 -33.19 5.01
N GLU A 113 22.98 -31.96 5.49
CA GLU A 113 23.22 -30.72 4.74
C GLU A 113 24.71 -30.52 4.41
N VAL A 114 25.61 -30.90 5.32
CA VAL A 114 27.07 -30.86 5.05
C VAL A 114 27.44 -31.81 3.91
N LYS A 115 26.82 -33.00 3.85
CA LYS A 115 27.03 -33.95 2.75
C LYS A 115 26.51 -33.38 1.43
N GLU A 116 25.29 -32.82 1.43
CA GLU A 116 24.70 -32.21 0.23
C GLU A 116 25.52 -31.03 -0.30
N ILE A 117 26.17 -30.25 0.57
CA ILE A 117 27.05 -29.15 0.16
C ILE A 117 28.38 -29.63 -0.45
N LEU A 118 28.86 -30.80 -0.05
CA LEU A 118 30.17 -31.35 -0.46
C LEU A 118 30.08 -32.36 -1.61
N GLU A 119 28.87 -32.78 -1.99
CA GLU A 119 28.57 -33.64 -3.14
C GLU A 119 28.73 -32.88 -4.48
#